data_AF-A0A355DRR7-F1
#
_entry.id   AF-A0A355DRR7-F1
#
_cell.length_a   1.000
_cell.length_b   1.000
_cell.length_c   1.000
_cell.angle_alpha   90.00
_cell.angle_beta   90.00
_cell.angle_gamma   90.00
#
_symmetry.space_group_name_H-M   'P 1'
#
loop_
_entity.id
_entity.type
_entity.pdbx_description
1 polymer ?
#
loop_
_entity_poly.entity_id
_entity_poly.type
_entity_poly.pdbx_seq_one_letter_code
_entity_poly.pdbx_strand_id
1 'polypeptide(L)'
;MESIAVEPVISQMAIDAIAIYKAYVSPHKGFACAHRMVHGGESCSTYIQRLLGEESLMSAIELSHQRFKACIAASQTLKATSGSSGCIVVPCCLPI
;
A
#
# COMPACT_ATOMS: atom_id res chain seq x y z
N MET A 1 -27.42 16.96 7.64
CA MET A 1 -26.26 17.12 8.55
C MET A 1 -26.08 15.80 9.28
N GLU A 2 -25.61 14.77 8.57
CA GLU A 2 -25.63 13.36 9.03
C GLU A 2 -24.26 12.66 8.91
N SER A 3 -23.24 13.33 8.37
CA SER A 3 -22.01 12.65 7.93
C SER A 3 -20.90 12.55 8.98
N ILE A 4 -20.98 13.25 10.12
CA ILE A 4 -19.88 13.32 11.10
C ILE A 4 -19.69 12.05 11.94
N ALA A 5 -20.70 11.19 12.09
CA ALA A 5 -20.58 9.94 12.84
C ALA A 5 -20.14 8.75 11.97
N VAL A 6 -20.32 8.82 10.65
CA VAL A 6 -20.09 7.68 9.74
C VAL A 6 -18.64 7.64 9.25
N GLU A 7 -18.05 8.80 8.95
CA GLU A 7 -16.66 8.92 8.51
C GLU A 7 -15.63 8.28 9.46
N PRO A 8 -15.66 8.53 10.79
CA PRO A 8 -14.70 7.90 11.70
C PRO A 8 -14.92 6.38 11.79
N VAL A 9 -16.17 5.90 11.71
CA VAL A 9 -16.49 4.46 11.71
C VAL A 9 -15.95 3.80 10.44
N ILE A 10 -16.19 4.39 9.27
CA ILE A 10 -15.67 3.89 7.98
C ILE A 10 -14.14 3.85 8.02
N SER A 11 -13.51 4.93 8.49
CA SER A 11 -12.05 5.03 8.54
C SER A 11 -11.46 3.98 9.47
N GLN A 12 -12.07 3.77 10.65
CA GLN A 12 -11.64 2.73 11.57
C GLN A 12 -11.81 1.33 10.98
N MET A 13 -12.96 1.03 10.36
CA MET A 13 -13.17 -0.25 9.68
C MET A 13 -12.15 -0.49 8.57
N ALA A 14 -11.79 0.56 7.82
CA ALA A 14 -10.76 0.47 6.79
C ALA A 14 -9.36 0.26 7.38
N ILE A 15 -9.01 0.92 8.48
CA ILE A 15 -7.76 0.70 9.22
C ILE A 15 -7.66 -0.75 9.69
N ASP A 16 -8.72 -1.28 10.30
CA ASP A 16 -8.77 -2.65 10.81
C ASP A 16 -8.66 -3.67 9.67
N ALA A 17 -9.37 -3.43 8.56
CA ALA A 17 -9.26 -4.24 7.36
C ALA A 17 -7.84 -4.25 6.80
N ILE A 18 -7.15 -3.09 6.78
CA ILE A 18 -5.75 -3.01 6.34
C ILE A 18 -4.82 -3.73 7.33
N ALA A 19 -5.06 -3.65 8.64
CA ALA A 19 -4.29 -4.36 9.65
C ALA A 19 -4.40 -5.88 9.48
N ILE A 20 -5.63 -6.39 9.30
CA ILE A 20 -5.90 -7.81 9.01
C ILE A 20 -5.23 -8.21 7.70
N TYR A 21 -5.36 -7.40 6.64
CA TYR A 21 -4.69 -7.65 5.37
C TYR A 21 -3.17 -7.75 5.55
N LYS A 22 -2.55 -6.83 6.29
CA LYS A 22 -1.10 -6.83 6.56
C LYS A 22 -0.65 -8.04 7.37
N ALA A 23 -1.45 -8.49 8.35
CA ALA A 23 -1.11 -9.62 9.22
C ALA A 23 -1.29 -10.98 8.52
N TYR A 24 -2.34 -11.14 7.72
CA TYR A 24 -2.74 -12.46 7.22
C TYR A 24 -2.61 -12.63 5.70
N VAL A 25 -2.75 -11.56 4.91
CA VAL A 25 -2.73 -11.69 3.44
C VAL A 25 -1.40 -11.25 2.85
N SER A 26 -0.87 -10.12 3.32
CA SER A 26 0.37 -9.53 2.82
C SER A 26 1.58 -10.46 2.94
N PRO A 27 1.78 -11.26 4.01
CA PRO A 27 2.96 -12.12 4.14
C PRO A 27 2.95 -13.29 3.15
N HIS A 28 1.77 -13.80 2.80
CA HIS A 28 1.64 -14.96 1.91
C HIS A 28 1.61 -14.59 0.42
N LYS A 29 1.45 -13.31 0.08
CA LYS A 29 1.27 -12.87 -1.31
C LYS A 29 2.59 -12.79 -2.11
N GLY A 30 3.76 -12.83 -1.47
CA GLY A 30 5.05 -12.87 -2.19
C GLY A 30 5.28 -11.65 -3.09
N PHE A 31 4.84 -10.46 -2.66
CA PHE A 31 5.07 -9.22 -3.40
C PHE A 31 5.52 -8.12 -2.45
N ALA A 32 6.48 -7.32 -2.90
CA ALA A 32 6.91 -6.12 -2.21
C ALA A 32 6.31 -4.88 -2.90
N CYS A 33 6.00 -3.86 -2.12
CA CYS A 33 5.51 -2.58 -2.64
C CYS A 33 6.60 -1.91 -3.50
N ALA A 34 6.34 -1.69 -4.78
CA ALA A 34 7.30 -1.08 -5.71
C ALA A 34 7.73 0.33 -5.29
N HIS A 35 6.79 1.15 -4.78
CA HIS A 35 7.13 2.46 -4.25
C HIS A 35 8.16 2.36 -3.12
N ARG A 36 7.99 1.41 -2.20
CA ARG A 36 8.94 1.20 -1.10
C ARG A 36 10.28 0.68 -1.61
N MET A 37 10.29 -0.18 -2.62
CA MET A 37 11.54 -0.70 -3.19
C MET A 37 12.35 0.38 -3.92
N VAL A 38 11.69 1.30 -4.62
CA VAL A 38 12.38 2.37 -5.39
C VAL A 38 12.73 3.57 -4.52
N HIS A 39 11.80 4.03 -3.67
CA HIS A 39 11.96 5.28 -2.91
C HIS A 39 12.23 5.07 -1.42
N GLY A 40 12.17 3.84 -0.91
CA GLY A 40 12.22 3.56 0.53
C GLY A 40 10.92 3.93 1.26
N GLY A 41 11.01 3.94 2.60
CA GLY A 41 9.94 4.41 3.49
C GLY A 41 8.74 3.47 3.62
N GLU A 42 7.55 4.05 3.80
CA GLU A 42 6.31 3.31 4.05
C GLU A 42 5.81 2.54 2.80
N SER A 43 5.30 1.32 3.00
CA SER A 43 4.52 0.63 1.98
C SER A 43 3.22 1.38 1.69
N CYS A 44 2.64 1.21 0.50
CA CYS A 44 1.33 1.81 0.19
C CYS A 44 0.27 1.47 1.24
N SER A 45 0.22 0.22 1.71
CA SER A 45 -0.72 -0.19 2.76
C SER A 45 -0.50 0.54 4.09
N THR A 46 0.74 0.76 4.50
CA THR A 46 1.04 1.48 5.76
C THR A 46 0.76 2.97 5.61
N TYR A 47 1.12 3.56 4.48
CA TYR A 47 0.83 4.96 4.17
C TYR A 47 -0.68 5.23 4.19
N ILE A 48 -1.48 4.39 3.53
CA ILE A 48 -2.94 4.55 3.47
C ILE A 48 -3.56 4.33 4.85
N GLN A 49 -3.09 3.34 5.60
CA GLN A 49 -3.52 3.11 6.98
C GLN A 49 -3.31 4.35 7.85
N ARG A 50 -2.17 5.04 7.69
CA ARG A 50 -1.88 6.29 8.39
C ARG A 50 -2.80 7.43 7.94
N LEU A 51 -3.00 7.61 6.64
CA LEU A 51 -3.91 8.64 6.10
C LEU A 51 -5.34 8.51 6.65
N LEU A 52 -5.85 7.28 6.75
CA LEU A 52 -7.19 7.04 7.32
C LEU A 52 -7.30 7.42 8.80
N GLY A 53 -6.18 7.53 9.53
CA GLY A 53 -6.15 7.96 10.93
C GLY A 53 -5.85 9.45 11.13
N GLU A 54 -5.33 10.14 10.12
CA GLU A 54 -4.83 11.51 10.23
C GLU A 54 -5.63 12.53 9.38
N GLU A 55 -6.25 12.06 8.30
CA GLU A 55 -6.92 12.90 7.29
C GLU A 55 -8.43 12.62 7.22
N SER A 56 -9.18 13.53 6.61
CA SER A 56 -10.57 13.24 6.23
C SER A 56 -10.63 12.09 5.20
N LEU A 57 -11.73 11.32 5.15
CA LEU A 57 -11.83 10.18 4.23
C LEU A 57 -11.62 10.60 2.77
N MET A 58 -12.17 11.75 2.37
CA MET A 58 -11.98 12.30 1.01
C MET A 58 -10.52 12.63 0.71
N SER A 59 -9.83 13.30 1.64
CA SER A 59 -8.39 13.57 1.52
C SER A 59 -7.59 12.27 1.46
N ALA A 60 -7.91 11.30 2.33
CA ALA A 60 -7.27 10.00 2.36
C ALA A 60 -7.42 9.26 1.02
N ILE A 61 -8.59 9.30 0.39
CA ILE A 61 -8.84 8.68 -0.92
C ILE A 61 -8.00 9.35 -2.01
N GLU A 62 -8.00 10.68 -2.09
CA GLU A 62 -7.24 11.41 -3.12
C GLU A 62 -5.73 11.17 -2.98
N LEU A 63 -5.20 11.29 -1.75
CA LEU A 63 -3.80 11.02 -1.46
C LEU A 63 -3.41 9.55 -1.69
N SER A 64 -4.33 8.61 -1.42
CA SER A 64 -4.13 7.19 -1.72
C SER A 64 -3.99 6.96 -3.23
N HIS A 65 -4.84 7.60 -4.03
CA HIS A 65 -4.79 7.49 -5.48
C HIS A 65 -3.47 8.04 -6.05
N GLN A 66 -3.01 9.18 -5.54
CA GLN A 66 -1.70 9.74 -5.89
C GLN A 66 -0.55 8.79 -5.52
N ARG A 67 -0.60 8.21 -4.32
CA ARG A 67 0.40 7.20 -3.89
C ARG A 67 0.41 5.97 -4.80
N PHE A 68 -0.76 5.51 -5.24
CA PHE A 68 -0.85 4.36 -6.14
C PHE A 68 -0.28 4.67 -7.53
N LYS A 69 -0.54 5.86 -8.10
CA LYS A 69 0.10 6.29 -9.34
C LYS A 69 1.63 6.28 -9.23
N ALA A 70 2.17 6.81 -8.13
CA ALA A 70 3.60 6.77 -7.87
C ALA A 70 4.13 5.33 -7.73
N CYS A 71 3.38 4.44 -7.08
CA CYS A 71 3.75 3.03 -6.98
C CYS A 71 3.74 2.30 -8.33
N ILE A 72 2.81 2.65 -9.23
CA ILE A 72 2.77 2.11 -10.59
C ILE A 72 4.00 2.58 -11.37
N ALA A 73 4.33 3.87 -11.32
CA ALA A 73 5.54 4.41 -11.95
C ALA A 73 6.81 3.70 -11.43
N ALA A 74 6.95 3.56 -10.11
CA ALA A 74 8.04 2.82 -9.48
C ALA A 74 8.12 1.36 -9.98
N SER A 75 6.97 0.70 -10.18
CA SER A 75 6.94 -0.66 -10.72
C SER A 75 7.45 -0.73 -12.16
N GLN A 76 7.20 0.29 -12.97
CA GLN A 76 7.70 0.38 -14.34
C GLN A 76 9.22 0.60 -14.35
N THR A 77 9.74 1.42 -13.43
CA THR A 77 11.19 1.60 -13.25
C THR A 77 11.86 0.27 -12.92
N LEU A 78 11.32 -0.49 -11.96
CA LEU A 78 11.85 -1.80 -11.59
C LEU A 78 11.80 -2.81 -12.74
N LYS A 79 10.74 -2.77 -13.55
CA LYS A 79 10.62 -3.57 -14.78
C LYS A 79 11.72 -3.24 -15.78
N ALA A 80 11.97 -1.94 -15.99
CA ALA A 80 12.96 -1.46 -16.96
C ALA A 80 14.39 -1.79 -16.53
N THR A 81 14.69 -1.77 -15.22
CA THR A 81 16.02 -2.13 -14.69
C THR A 81 16.24 -3.64 -14.63
N SER A 82 15.18 -4.44 -14.57
CA SER A 82 15.24 -5.90 -14.55
C SER A 82 15.24 -6.47 -15.98
N GLY A 83 16.25 -6.11 -16.79
CA GLY A 83 16.43 -6.68 -18.12
C GLY A 83 16.65 -8.20 -18.04
N SER A 84 15.76 -8.99 -18.64
CA SER A 84 15.91 -10.44 -18.84
C SER A 84 16.13 -11.28 -17.56
N SER A 85 15.10 -11.41 -16.73
CA SER A 85 14.82 -12.60 -15.90
C SER A 85 13.47 -12.39 -15.21
N GLY A 86 12.45 -13.15 -15.62
CA GLY A 86 11.12 -13.05 -15.03
C GLY A 86 11.16 -13.34 -13.54
N CYS A 87 10.76 -12.36 -12.72
CA CYS A 87 10.23 -12.51 -11.38
C CYS A 87 9.75 -11.13 -10.87
N ILE A 88 8.57 -10.66 -11.32
CA ILE A 88 7.80 -9.63 -10.58
C ILE A 88 6.80 -10.33 -9.67
N VAL A 89 7.28 -11.40 -9.05
CA VAL A 89 6.72 -12.02 -7.87
C VAL A 89 7.98 -12.53 -7.21
N VAL A 90 8.50 -11.77 -6.24
CA VAL A 90 9.57 -12.28 -5.39
C VAL A 90 8.89 -13.32 -4.52
N PRO A 91 9.05 -14.64 -4.76
CA PRO A 91 8.71 -15.55 -3.69
C PRO A 91 9.62 -15.15 -2.53
N CYS A 92 9.12 -15.21 -1.30
CA CYS A 92 10.00 -15.25 -0.15
C CYS A 92 11.09 -16.30 -0.41
N CYS A 93 12.30 -15.86 -0.74
CA CYS A 93 13.52 -16.60 -0.52
C CYS A 93 14.27 -15.82 0.56
N LEU A 94 13.90 -16.06 1.82
CA LEU A 94 14.93 -16.33 2.82
C LEU A 94 15.18 -17.85 2.72
N PRO A 95 16.43 -18.32 2.63
CA PRO A 95 17.51 -17.89 3.49
C PRO A 95 18.75 -17.36 2.76
N ILE A 96 19.63 -16.85 3.61
CA ILE A 96 20.97 -16.26 3.44
C ILE A 96 21.86 -17.09 2.53
#